data_AF-A0AAW0ET93-F1
#
_entry.id   AF-A0AAW0ET93-F1
#
_cell.length_a   1.000
_cell.length_b   1.000
_cell.length_c   1.000
_cell.angle_alpha   90.00
_cell.angle_beta   90.00
_cell.angle_gamma   90.00
#
_symmetry.space_group_name_H-M   'P 1'
#
loop_
_entity.id
_entity.type
_entity.pdbx_description
1 polymer ?
#
loop_
_entity_poly.entity_id
_entity_poly.type
_entity_poly.pdbx_seq_one_letter_code
_entity_poly.pdbx_strand_id
1 'polypeptide(L)'
;MGCIAGILFGLLQFAAVVLIAVGTPIGMYQPKNENAYRLSNNYCITMWGIRNKCMQLSYSYKPEDVWSECSGRTSRFKAAQVCAIISAIVLAVSMLASALETCCCCCIKYLCIALNVAAVVTLAVCWGCMLDCYLRDQGTYMRGTVNVCEKMRDFPGVDNTYTQGMRLGTGFILLIIAWAVSFVNIFIILIPC
;
A
#
# COMPACT_ATOMS: atom_id res chain seq x y z
N MET A 1 1.15 22.90 27.01
CA MET A 1 1.20 23.13 25.56
C MET A 1 0.83 21.85 24.76
N GLY A 2 -0.05 20.99 25.30
CA GLY A 2 -0.40 19.68 24.70
C GLY A 2 -1.37 19.69 23.52
N CYS A 3 -2.16 20.75 23.33
CA CYS A 3 -3.16 20.80 22.25
C CYS A 3 -2.51 20.81 20.85
N ILE A 4 -1.35 21.45 20.69
CA ILE A 4 -0.69 21.58 19.38
C ILE A 4 -0.15 20.22 18.91
N ALA A 5 0.49 19.45 19.80
CA ALA A 5 0.98 18.11 19.47
C ALA A 5 -0.15 17.15 19.12
N GLY A 6 -1.26 17.18 19.86
CA GLY A 6 -2.45 16.37 19.56
C GLY A 6 -3.11 16.73 18.22
N ILE A 7 -3.23 18.03 17.91
CA ILE A 7 -3.77 18.49 16.61
C ILE A 7 -2.87 18.06 15.45
N LEU A 8 -1.54 18.25 15.58
CA LEU A 8 -0.57 17.84 14.56
C LEU A 8 -0.61 16.32 14.33
N PHE A 9 -0.63 15.54 15.42
CA PHE A 9 -0.77 14.09 15.37
C PHE A 9 -2.06 13.69 14.61
N GLY A 10 -3.20 14.28 14.97
CA GLY A 10 -4.48 13.98 14.33
C GLY A 10 -4.49 14.30 12.83
N LEU A 11 -3.93 15.45 12.44
CA LEU A 11 -3.84 15.85 11.01
C LEU A 11 -2.97 14.90 10.19
N LEU A 12 -1.80 14.54 10.72
CA LEU A 12 -0.90 13.60 10.06
C LEU A 12 -1.49 12.19 10.01
N GLN A 13 -2.18 11.77 11.07
CA GLN A 13 -2.87 10.48 11.12
C GLN A 13 -3.97 10.41 10.06
N PHE A 14 -4.77 11.46 9.95
CA PHE A 14 -5.80 11.58 8.92
C PHE A 14 -5.18 11.52 7.52
N ALA A 15 -4.09 12.26 7.27
CA ALA A 15 -3.37 12.21 6.01
C ALA A 15 -2.87 10.79 5.69
N ALA A 16 -2.28 10.08 6.66
CA ALA A 16 -1.84 8.70 6.48
C ALA A 16 -2.99 7.76 6.11
N VAL A 17 -4.13 7.85 6.81
CA VAL A 17 -5.33 7.04 6.50
C VAL A 17 -5.83 7.31 5.07
N VAL A 18 -5.91 8.58 4.66
CA VAL A 18 -6.31 8.95 3.29
C VAL A 18 -5.32 8.41 2.26
N LEU A 19 -4.02 8.54 2.51
CA LEU A 19 -2.97 8.01 1.62
C LEU A 19 -3.06 6.49 1.45
N ILE A 20 -3.41 5.75 2.50
CA ILE A 20 -3.62 4.29 2.40
C ILE A 20 -4.91 3.99 1.64
N ALA A 21 -6.00 4.68 1.98
CA ALA A 21 -7.31 4.48 1.34
C ALA A 21 -7.29 4.78 -0.16
N VAL A 22 -6.52 5.79 -0.58
CA VAL A 22 -6.35 6.18 -1.99
C VAL A 22 -5.22 5.39 -2.64
N GLY A 23 -4.13 5.11 -1.94
CA GLY A 23 -2.97 4.39 -2.47
C GLY A 23 -3.27 2.93 -2.79
N THR A 24 -4.00 2.23 -1.93
CA THR A 24 -4.34 0.81 -2.09
C THR A 24 -5.13 0.45 -3.37
N PRO A 25 -6.17 1.23 -3.79
CA PRO A 25 -6.86 0.99 -5.05
C PRO A 25 -6.10 1.52 -6.29
N ILE A 26 -5.09 2.37 -6.11
CA ILE A 26 -4.28 2.89 -7.22
C ILE A 26 -3.25 1.83 -7.66
N GLY A 27 -2.81 1.93 -8.92
CA GLY A 27 -1.79 1.06 -9.51
C GLY A 27 -0.50 1.04 -8.69
N MET A 28 -0.17 -0.14 -8.15
CA MET A 28 1.09 -0.45 -7.48
C MET A 28 2.22 -0.69 -8.48
N TYR A 29 1.88 -1.18 -9.66
CA TYR A 29 2.78 -1.29 -10.80
C TYR A 29 2.17 -0.66 -12.04
N GLN A 30 3.02 -0.01 -12.84
CA GLN A 30 2.67 0.66 -14.08
C GLN A 30 3.70 0.34 -15.17
N PRO A 31 3.33 0.33 -16.45
CA PRO A 31 4.27 0.13 -17.55
C PRO A 31 5.40 1.16 -17.56
N LYS A 32 6.63 0.75 -17.93
CA LYS A 32 7.75 1.70 -18.09
C LYS A 32 7.59 2.61 -19.32
N ASN A 33 7.04 2.07 -20.41
CA ASN A 33 6.92 2.74 -21.71
C ASN A 33 5.88 3.88 -21.72
N GLU A 34 5.02 3.96 -20.71
CA GLU A 34 4.01 5.01 -20.63
C GLU A 34 4.41 6.02 -19.55
N ASN A 35 4.21 7.30 -19.83
CA ASN A 35 4.50 8.36 -18.87
C ASN A 35 3.67 8.20 -17.58
N ALA A 36 4.33 8.16 -16.42
CA ALA A 36 3.72 7.89 -15.09
C ALA A 36 2.57 8.80 -14.71
N TYR A 37 2.57 10.02 -15.26
CA TYR A 37 1.58 11.03 -14.96
C TYR A 37 0.26 10.84 -15.71
N ARG A 38 0.19 9.97 -16.74
CA ARG A 38 -1.03 9.72 -17.53
C ARG A 38 -1.83 8.55 -16.97
N LEU A 39 -2.44 8.73 -15.79
CA LEU A 39 -3.25 7.70 -15.13
C LEU A 39 -4.49 7.26 -15.94
N SER A 40 -4.97 8.03 -16.93
CA SER A 40 -6.32 7.85 -17.48
C SER A 40 -6.48 6.76 -18.54
N ASN A 41 -5.42 6.32 -19.22
CA ASN A 41 -5.55 5.39 -20.35
C ASN A 41 -4.56 4.22 -20.32
N ASN A 42 -3.85 4.07 -19.20
CA ASN A 42 -2.73 3.16 -19.07
C ASN A 42 -3.14 1.90 -18.30
N TYR A 43 -2.52 0.79 -18.67
CA TYR A 43 -2.60 -0.47 -17.93
C TYR A 43 -1.99 -0.29 -16.54
N CYS A 44 -2.58 -0.90 -15.52
CA CYS A 44 -1.94 -0.99 -14.22
C CYS A 44 -2.38 -2.18 -13.41
N ILE A 45 -1.50 -2.52 -12.48
CA ILE A 45 -1.70 -3.60 -11.54
C ILE A 45 -1.84 -2.97 -10.17
N THR A 46 -3.04 -3.07 -9.61
CA THR A 46 -3.37 -2.67 -8.24
C THR A 46 -3.15 -3.84 -7.29
N MET A 47 -3.25 -3.64 -5.97
CA MET A 47 -3.28 -4.78 -5.03
C MET A 47 -4.48 -5.69 -5.29
N TRP A 48 -5.58 -5.16 -5.82
CA TRP A 48 -6.87 -5.83 -5.95
C TRP A 48 -7.12 -6.47 -7.31
N GLY A 49 -6.23 -6.22 -8.28
CA GLY A 49 -6.41 -6.71 -9.65
C GLY A 49 -5.75 -5.87 -10.71
N ILE A 50 -5.88 -6.36 -11.94
CA ILE A 50 -5.35 -5.75 -13.15
C ILE A 50 -6.44 -4.93 -13.81
N ARG A 51 -6.09 -3.72 -14.22
CA ARG A 51 -6.98 -2.80 -14.93
C ARG A 51 -6.33 -2.38 -16.24
N ASN A 52 -7.09 -2.47 -17.32
CA ASN A 52 -6.65 -1.97 -18.64
C ASN A 52 -6.60 -0.44 -18.68
N LYS A 53 -7.41 0.23 -17.84
CA LYS A 53 -7.37 1.67 -17.60
C LYS A 53 -7.40 1.92 -16.10
N CYS A 54 -6.39 2.56 -15.53
CA CYS A 54 -6.31 2.74 -14.07
C CYS A 54 -7.49 3.50 -13.45
N MET A 55 -8.05 4.47 -14.17
CA MET A 55 -9.18 5.27 -13.68
C MET A 55 -10.53 4.53 -13.80
N GLN A 56 -10.58 3.40 -14.51
CA GLN A 56 -11.81 2.64 -14.67
C GLN A 56 -12.05 1.76 -13.45
N LEU A 57 -13.29 1.71 -12.97
CA LEU A 57 -13.67 0.97 -11.77
C LEU A 57 -13.64 -0.56 -11.99
N SER A 58 -13.83 -1.00 -13.23
CA SER A 58 -13.88 -2.42 -13.60
C SER A 58 -12.48 -3.04 -13.66
N TYR A 59 -12.32 -4.19 -13.02
CA TYR A 59 -11.14 -5.02 -13.18
C TYR A 59 -11.28 -5.89 -14.42
N SER A 60 -10.23 -5.93 -15.23
CA SER A 60 -10.17 -6.85 -16.37
C SER A 60 -9.86 -8.26 -15.90
N TYR A 61 -8.99 -8.39 -14.89
CA TYR A 61 -8.60 -9.67 -14.29
C TYR A 61 -8.35 -9.49 -12.79
N LYS A 62 -8.76 -10.48 -11.99
CA LYS A 62 -8.36 -10.53 -10.58
C LYS A 62 -6.93 -11.11 -10.48
N PRO A 63 -6.20 -10.81 -9.39
CA PRO A 63 -4.86 -11.35 -9.19
C PRO A 63 -4.86 -12.88 -9.19
N GLU A 64 -5.89 -13.48 -8.59
CA GLU A 64 -6.05 -14.93 -8.45
C GLU A 64 -6.26 -15.61 -9.82
N ASP A 65 -6.93 -14.96 -10.77
CA ASP A 65 -7.16 -15.50 -12.12
C ASP A 65 -5.90 -15.49 -12.99
N VAL A 66 -4.91 -14.67 -12.63
CA VAL A 66 -3.67 -14.47 -13.39
C VAL A 66 -2.48 -15.18 -12.76
N TRP A 67 -2.46 -15.25 -11.44
CA TRP A 67 -1.34 -15.76 -10.65
C TRP A 67 -1.72 -16.95 -9.77
N SER A 68 -2.79 -17.69 -10.08
CA SER A 68 -3.18 -18.93 -9.36
C SER A 68 -2.01 -19.90 -9.19
N GLU A 69 -1.23 -20.06 -10.25
CA GLU A 69 -0.07 -20.97 -10.29
C GLU A 69 1.19 -20.37 -9.64
N CYS A 70 1.19 -19.08 -9.34
CA CYS A 70 2.29 -18.39 -8.65
C CYS A 70 1.97 -18.26 -7.16
N SER A 71 1.97 -19.37 -6.42
CA SER A 71 1.60 -19.41 -5.00
C SER A 71 2.36 -18.39 -4.14
N GLY A 72 3.65 -18.19 -4.41
CA GLY A 72 4.48 -17.19 -3.73
C GLY A 72 4.01 -15.75 -3.95
N ARG A 73 3.52 -15.42 -5.15
CA ARG A 73 2.99 -14.09 -5.48
C ARG A 73 1.63 -13.86 -4.85
N THR A 74 0.71 -14.82 -5.00
CA THR A 74 -0.66 -14.69 -4.51
C THR A 74 -0.68 -14.56 -2.99
N SER A 75 0.16 -15.31 -2.28
CA SER A 75 0.33 -15.18 -0.83
C SER A 75 0.79 -13.78 -0.41
N ARG A 76 1.78 -13.20 -1.12
CA ARG A 76 2.29 -11.84 -0.86
C ARG A 76 1.27 -10.76 -1.16
N PHE A 77 0.52 -10.88 -2.26
CA PHE A 77 -0.57 -9.95 -2.58
C PHE A 77 -1.65 -9.99 -1.52
N LYS A 78 -2.06 -11.18 -1.07
CA LYS A 78 -3.03 -11.34 0.01
C LYS A 78 -2.53 -10.79 1.33
N ALA A 79 -1.27 -11.06 1.69
CA ALA A 79 -0.64 -10.48 2.87
C ALA A 79 -0.63 -8.95 2.79
N ALA A 80 -0.25 -8.38 1.64
CA ALA A 80 -0.24 -6.93 1.45
C ALA A 80 -1.63 -6.30 1.58
N GLN A 81 -2.66 -6.91 1.00
CA GLN A 81 -4.05 -6.46 1.12
C GLN A 81 -4.51 -6.46 2.59
N VAL A 82 -4.30 -7.57 3.30
CA VAL A 82 -4.72 -7.73 4.70
C VAL A 82 -3.96 -6.73 5.58
N CYS A 83 -2.65 -6.61 5.42
CA CYS A 83 -1.84 -5.64 6.16
C CYS A 83 -2.27 -4.20 5.89
N ALA A 84 -2.61 -3.84 4.64
CA ALA A 84 -3.11 -2.52 4.32
C ALA A 84 -4.44 -2.22 5.03
N ILE A 85 -5.40 -3.15 5.00
CA ILE A 85 -6.69 -2.99 5.69
C ILE A 85 -6.47 -2.85 7.20
N ILE A 86 -5.68 -3.76 7.80
CA ILE A 86 -5.39 -3.73 9.24
C ILE A 86 -4.76 -2.39 9.61
N SER A 87 -3.75 -1.93 8.87
CA SER A 87 -3.09 -0.65 9.15
C SER A 87 -4.05 0.53 9.08
N ALA A 88 -4.95 0.57 8.09
CA ALA A 88 -5.95 1.63 7.97
C ALA A 88 -6.91 1.66 9.17
N ILE A 89 -7.40 0.49 9.60
CA ILE A 89 -8.28 0.36 10.76
C ILE A 89 -7.53 0.79 12.04
N VAL A 90 -6.32 0.29 12.25
CA VAL A 90 -5.50 0.59 13.43
C VAL A 90 -5.20 2.08 13.52
N LEU A 91 -4.83 2.72 12.41
CA LEU A 91 -4.57 4.16 12.38
C LEU A 91 -5.84 4.99 12.64
N ALA A 92 -7.00 4.58 12.11
CA ALA A 92 -8.28 5.22 12.36
C ALA A 92 -8.72 5.10 13.83
N VAL A 93 -8.55 3.92 14.44
CA VAL A 93 -8.81 3.72 15.87
C VAL A 93 -7.87 4.58 16.71
N SER A 94 -6.59 4.65 16.37
CA SER A 94 -5.63 5.52 17.06
C SER A 94 -6.00 7.00 16.93
N MET A 95 -6.53 7.42 15.77
CA MET A 95 -7.00 8.80 15.58
C MET A 95 -8.16 9.13 16.52
N LEU A 96 -9.16 8.25 16.62
CA LEU A 96 -10.30 8.42 17.53
C LEU A 96 -9.86 8.40 19.01
N ALA A 97 -8.94 7.50 19.37
CA ALA A 97 -8.37 7.43 20.71
C ALA A 97 -7.61 8.71 21.09
N SER A 98 -6.85 9.29 20.15
CA SER A 98 -6.15 10.56 20.37
C SER A 98 -7.08 11.76 20.56
N ALA A 99 -8.27 11.75 19.94
CA ALA A 99 -9.27 12.78 20.19
C ALA A 99 -9.81 12.71 21.64
N LEU A 100 -9.96 11.48 22.17
CA LEU A 100 -10.41 11.21 23.54
C LEU A 100 -9.33 11.52 24.59
N GLU A 101 -8.03 11.47 24.23
CA GLU A 101 -6.93 11.85 25.14
C GLU A 101 -7.03 13.28 25.64
N THR A 102 -7.50 14.18 24.79
CA THR A 102 -7.71 15.60 25.15
C THR A 102 -8.66 15.76 26.35
N CYS A 103 -9.44 14.72 26.70
CA CYS A 103 -10.51 14.79 27.68
C CYS A 103 -10.20 14.09 29.03
N CYS A 104 -9.47 12.95 29.09
CA CYS A 104 -9.59 12.10 30.29
C CYS A 104 -8.46 11.16 30.78
N CYS A 105 -7.33 10.86 30.09
CA CYS A 105 -6.35 9.90 30.67
C CYS A 105 -4.95 9.83 30.02
N CYS A 106 -3.89 9.77 30.83
CA CYS A 106 -2.50 9.57 30.38
C CYS A 106 -2.19 8.16 29.83
N CYS A 107 -3.02 7.16 30.13
CA CYS A 107 -2.82 5.79 29.67
C CYS A 107 -3.09 5.59 28.17
N ILE A 108 -3.92 6.46 27.58
CA ILE A 108 -4.31 6.36 26.17
C ILE A 108 -3.12 6.72 25.26
N LYS A 109 -2.18 7.56 25.70
CA LYS A 109 -0.93 7.89 24.99
C LYS A 109 -0.13 6.64 24.66
N TYR A 110 0.05 5.76 25.64
CA TYR A 110 0.77 4.51 25.45
C TYR A 110 0.02 3.55 24.52
N LEU A 111 -1.31 3.53 24.57
CA LEU A 111 -2.13 2.77 23.63
C LEU A 111 -1.97 3.31 22.20
N CYS A 112 -2.04 4.62 21.99
CA CYS A 112 -1.82 5.26 20.68
C CYS A 112 -0.41 4.97 20.15
N ILE A 113 0.63 5.01 20.99
CA ILE A 113 1.99 4.61 20.59
C ILE A 113 2.01 3.16 20.11
N ALA A 114 1.44 2.23 20.89
CA ALA A 114 1.41 0.82 20.52
C ALA A 114 0.66 0.57 19.19
N LEU A 115 -0.49 1.25 19.00
CA LEU A 115 -1.26 1.18 17.76
C LEU A 115 -0.48 1.74 16.56
N ASN A 116 0.23 2.86 16.70
CA ASN A 116 1.04 3.41 15.62
C ASN A 116 2.24 2.54 15.27
N VAL A 117 2.91 1.95 16.27
CA VAL A 117 3.97 0.97 16.02
C VAL A 117 3.42 -0.24 15.25
N ALA A 118 2.26 -0.78 15.66
CA ALA A 118 1.61 -1.87 14.95
C ALA A 118 1.24 -1.49 13.50
N ALA A 119 0.75 -0.27 13.28
CA ALA A 119 0.45 0.25 11.94
C ALA A 119 1.72 0.39 11.07
N VAL A 120 2.81 0.92 11.62
CA VAL A 120 4.10 1.05 10.91
C VAL A 120 4.64 -0.32 10.50
N VAL A 121 4.59 -1.31 11.39
CA VAL A 121 5.03 -2.68 11.09
C VAL A 121 4.16 -3.31 10.00
N THR A 122 2.84 -3.21 10.11
CA THR A 122 1.92 -3.78 9.12
C THR A 122 2.05 -3.09 7.76
N LEU A 123 2.21 -1.76 7.72
CA LEU A 123 2.49 -1.04 6.47
C LEU A 123 3.84 -1.43 5.87
N ALA A 124 4.87 -1.65 6.69
CA ALA A 124 6.18 -2.13 6.23
C ALA A 124 6.07 -3.49 5.55
N VAL A 125 5.31 -4.42 6.14
CA VAL A 125 5.00 -5.71 5.51
C VAL A 125 4.23 -5.51 4.21
N CYS A 126 3.25 -4.61 4.20
CA CYS A 126 2.41 -4.33 3.04
C CYS A 126 3.22 -3.89 1.80
N TRP A 127 3.99 -2.80 1.90
CA TRP A 127 4.80 -2.35 0.77
C TRP A 127 6.01 -3.26 0.54
N GLY A 128 6.55 -3.90 1.59
CA GLY A 128 7.63 -4.88 1.48
C GLY A 128 7.26 -6.10 0.65
N CYS A 129 6.06 -6.66 0.83
CA CYS A 129 5.55 -7.77 0.01
C CYS A 129 5.42 -7.39 -1.47
N MET A 130 5.02 -6.14 -1.75
CA MET A 130 4.95 -5.63 -3.13
C MET A 130 6.35 -5.44 -3.71
N LEU A 131 7.27 -4.87 -2.94
CA LEU A 131 8.66 -4.71 -3.38
C LEU A 131 9.35 -6.07 -3.63
N ASP A 132 9.05 -7.08 -2.82
CA ASP A 132 9.58 -8.44 -3.04
C ASP A 132 9.05 -9.05 -4.34
N CYS A 133 7.75 -8.89 -4.64
CA CYS A 133 7.19 -9.28 -5.95
C CYS A 133 7.81 -8.50 -7.13
N TYR A 134 8.29 -7.28 -6.87
CA TYR A 134 8.92 -6.43 -7.88
C TYR A 134 10.34 -6.88 -8.23
N LEU A 135 11.13 -7.25 -7.22
CA LEU A 135 12.55 -7.54 -7.35
C LEU A 135 12.86 -9.02 -7.54
N ARG A 136 12.01 -9.92 -7.01
CA ARG A 136 12.26 -11.37 -7.02
C ARG A 136 11.25 -12.12 -7.87
N ASP A 137 11.77 -13.12 -8.56
CA ASP A 137 10.96 -14.10 -9.28
C ASP A 137 10.19 -14.98 -8.29
N GLN A 138 8.94 -15.31 -8.62
CA GLN A 138 8.02 -16.05 -7.75
C GLN A 138 7.75 -17.46 -8.30
N GLY A 139 8.72 -18.00 -9.03
CA GLY A 139 8.63 -19.27 -9.75
C GLY A 139 8.60 -19.09 -11.27
N THR A 140 8.25 -20.16 -11.97
CA THR A 140 8.16 -20.21 -13.44
C THR A 140 6.85 -20.87 -13.85
N TYR A 141 5.98 -20.11 -14.50
CA TYR A 141 4.76 -20.65 -15.10
C TYR A 141 4.41 -19.86 -16.37
N MET A 142 4.29 -20.58 -17.48
CA MET A 142 3.99 -20.00 -18.78
C MET A 142 2.47 -19.98 -19.01
N ARG A 143 1.92 -18.79 -19.26
CA ARG A 143 0.56 -18.63 -19.78
C ARG A 143 0.66 -18.15 -21.23
N GLY A 144 0.45 -19.06 -22.18
CA GLY A 144 0.77 -18.80 -23.59
C GLY A 144 2.28 -18.64 -23.77
N THR A 145 2.73 -17.45 -24.19
CA THR A 145 4.14 -17.12 -24.42
C THR A 145 4.78 -16.29 -23.30
N VAL A 146 4.04 -15.99 -22.22
CA VAL A 146 4.50 -15.10 -21.14
C VAL A 146 4.68 -15.87 -19.83
N ASN A 147 5.83 -15.68 -19.16
CA ASN A 147 6.05 -16.18 -17.80
C ASN A 147 5.35 -15.26 -16.80
N VAL A 148 4.20 -15.69 -16.28
CA VAL A 148 3.40 -14.88 -15.35
C VAL A 148 3.97 -14.83 -13.93
N CYS A 149 4.95 -15.66 -13.57
CA CYS A 149 5.58 -15.66 -12.24
C CYS A 149 6.92 -14.90 -12.17
N GLU A 150 7.42 -14.40 -13.30
CA GLU A 150 8.64 -13.58 -13.37
C GLU A 150 8.46 -12.25 -12.62
N LYS A 151 9.55 -11.72 -12.04
CA LYS A 151 9.57 -10.46 -11.28
C LYS A 151 8.80 -9.34 -12.00
N MET A 152 8.02 -8.56 -11.25
CA MET A 152 7.14 -7.55 -11.86
C MET A 152 7.91 -6.48 -12.64
N ARG A 153 9.18 -6.23 -12.30
CA ARG A 153 10.04 -5.30 -13.04
C ARG A 153 10.16 -5.62 -14.53
N ASP A 154 10.13 -6.91 -14.87
CA ASP A 154 10.38 -7.41 -16.22
C ASP A 154 9.10 -8.03 -16.83
N PHE A 155 8.00 -8.07 -16.06
CA PHE A 155 6.70 -8.59 -16.51
C PHE A 155 6.09 -7.77 -17.66
N PRO A 156 5.83 -8.37 -18.84
CA PRO A 156 5.39 -7.64 -20.02
C PRO A 156 3.88 -7.44 -20.15
N GLY A 157 3.11 -7.74 -19.09
CA GLY A 157 1.65 -7.81 -19.16
C GLY A 157 1.16 -9.16 -19.69
N VAL A 158 -0.14 -9.42 -19.53
CA VAL A 158 -0.76 -10.71 -19.93
C VAL A 158 -0.69 -10.93 -21.45
N ASP A 159 -0.75 -9.84 -22.23
CA ASP A 159 -0.78 -9.86 -23.69
C ASP A 159 0.60 -9.58 -24.33
N ASN A 160 1.67 -9.56 -23.53
CA ASN A 160 3.05 -9.23 -23.96
C ASN A 160 3.23 -7.82 -24.57
N THR A 161 2.28 -6.92 -24.34
CA THR A 161 2.26 -5.55 -24.88
C THR A 161 3.38 -4.67 -24.32
N TYR A 162 3.84 -4.94 -23.10
CA TYR A 162 4.76 -4.07 -22.34
C TYR A 162 6.16 -4.68 -22.20
N THR A 163 6.85 -4.91 -23.32
CA THR A 163 8.17 -5.57 -23.36
C THR A 163 9.28 -4.92 -22.52
N GLN A 164 9.12 -3.64 -22.13
CA GLN A 164 10.06 -2.96 -21.23
C GLN A 164 9.83 -3.28 -19.73
N GLY A 165 8.78 -4.04 -19.42
CA GLY A 165 8.37 -4.41 -18.08
C GLY A 165 7.65 -3.28 -17.32
N MET A 166 7.53 -3.45 -16.00
CA MET A 166 6.81 -2.52 -15.12
C MET A 166 7.75 -1.72 -14.23
N ARG A 167 7.31 -0.53 -13.83
CA ARG A 167 7.85 0.27 -12.73
C ARG A 167 6.89 0.30 -11.56
N LEU A 168 7.41 0.73 -10.41
CA LEU A 168 6.59 1.05 -9.23
C LEU A 168 5.64 2.20 -9.58
N GLY A 169 4.37 2.00 -9.29
CA GLY A 169 3.30 2.94 -9.59
C GLY A 169 3.04 3.93 -8.46
N THR A 170 2.14 4.88 -8.71
CA THR A 170 1.78 5.92 -7.76
C THR A 170 1.23 5.36 -6.45
N GLY A 171 0.48 4.25 -6.50
CA GLY A 171 -0.10 3.63 -5.31
C GLY A 171 0.97 3.15 -4.32
N PHE A 172 2.08 2.64 -4.85
CA PHE A 172 3.22 2.21 -4.03
C PHE A 172 3.90 3.39 -3.33
N ILE A 173 4.09 4.50 -4.05
CA ILE A 173 4.68 5.73 -3.50
C ILE A 173 3.79 6.28 -2.37
N LEU A 174 2.47 6.31 -2.58
CA LEU A 174 1.52 6.77 -1.56
C LEU A 174 1.59 5.92 -0.27
N LEU A 175 1.77 4.60 -0.40
CA LEU A 175 1.95 3.71 0.76
C LEU A 175 3.25 3.97 1.51
N ILE A 176 4.36 4.25 0.80
CA ILE A 176 5.62 4.63 1.45
C ILE A 176 5.47 5.95 2.19
N ILE A 177 4.81 6.94 1.58
CA ILE A 177 4.55 8.23 2.23
C ILE A 177 3.68 8.02 3.47
N ALA A 178 2.61 7.23 3.39
CA ALA A 178 1.77 6.91 4.54
C ALA A 178 2.54 6.22 5.67
N TRP A 179 3.44 5.29 5.32
CA TRP A 179 4.33 4.63 6.28
C TRP A 179 5.26 5.63 6.97
N ALA A 180 5.90 6.52 6.20
CA ALA A 180 6.79 7.55 6.74
C ALA A 180 6.04 8.54 7.66
N VAL A 181 4.85 8.98 7.26
CA VAL A 181 3.99 9.84 8.10
C VAL A 181 3.61 9.13 9.39
N SER A 182 3.21 7.85 9.33
CA SER A 182 2.87 7.05 10.52
C SER A 182 4.07 6.87 11.45
N PHE A 183 5.28 6.72 10.89
CA PHE A 183 6.51 6.63 11.68
C PHE A 183 6.83 7.95 12.41
N VAL A 184 6.71 9.08 11.71
CA VAL A 184 6.90 10.42 12.32
C VAL A 184 5.89 10.67 13.44
N ASN A 185 4.65 10.21 13.28
CA ASN A 185 3.60 10.35 14.30
C ASN A 185 3.95 9.71 15.65
N ILE A 186 4.75 8.63 15.66
CA ILE A 186 5.22 7.99 16.90
C ILE A 186 6.09 8.96 17.72
N PHE A 187 6.92 9.78 17.06
CA PHE A 187 7.75 10.76 17.76
C PHE A 187 6.94 11.97 18.21
N ILE A 188 5.97 12.42 17.42
CA ILE A 188 5.13 13.58 17.76
C ILE A 188 4.34 13.31 19.04
N ILE A 189 3.77 12.11 19.18
CA ILE A 189 3.01 11.75 20.39
C ILE A 189 3.91 11.59 21.62
N LEU A 190 5.21 11.31 21.44
CA LEU A 190 6.18 11.23 22.54
C LEU A 190 6.55 12.60 23.13
N ILE A 191 6.41 13.68 22.35
CA ILE A 191 6.72 15.05 22.83
C ILE A 191 5.86 15.35 24.07
N PRO A 192 6.48 15.70 25.22
CA PRO A 192 5.73 16.05 26.42
C PRO A 192 4.98 17.37 26.23
N CYS A 193 3.78 17.44 26.81
CA CYS A 193 2.89 18.61 26.80
C CYS A 193 3.41 19.79 27.63
#